data_AF-A0A7V5ARN9-F1
#
_entry.id   AF-A0A7V5ARN9-F1
#
_cell.length_a   1.000
_cell.length_b   1.000
_cell.length_c   1.000
_cell.angle_alpha   90.00
_cell.angle_beta   90.00
_cell.angle_gamma   90.00
#
_symmetry.space_group_name_H-M   'P 1'
#
loop_
_entity.id
_entity.type
_entity.pdbx_description
1 polymer ?
#
loop_
_entity_poly.entity_id
_entity_poly.type
_entity_poly.pdbx_seq_one_letter_code
_entity_poly.pdbx_strand_id
1 'polypeptide(L)' 'MYSTTLTNEKTSTVISPKEVLKTLSQYVLVDGFPLVIDLEKSKGVYICNAIDGSLYLDCYTFFATQPLGHNHPKMFE' A
#
# COMPACT_ATOMS: atom_id res chain seq x y z
N MET A 1 -24.07 31.75 25.10
CA MET A 1 -22.72 31.75 24.49
C MET A 1 -21.93 30.56 25.01
N TYR A 2 -21.98 29.42 24.32
CA TYR A 2 -20.93 28.41 24.37
C TYR A 2 -20.94 27.71 23.00
N SER A 3 -19.98 28.08 22.15
CA SER A 3 -19.70 27.36 20.91
C SER A 3 -18.53 26.44 21.19
N THR A 4 -18.79 25.13 21.26
CA THR A 4 -17.75 24.12 21.36
C THR A 4 -17.51 23.57 19.95
N THR A 5 -16.55 24.14 19.24
CA THR A 5 -16.04 23.51 18.01
C THR A 5 -15.03 22.44 18.41
N LEU A 6 -15.44 21.18 18.42
CA LEU A 6 -14.53 20.04 18.43
C LEU A 6 -13.92 19.92 17.04
N THR A 7 -12.75 20.51 16.81
CA THR A 7 -11.95 20.23 15.61
C THR A 7 -11.26 18.89 15.81
N ASN A 8 -11.88 17.81 15.32
CA ASN A 8 -11.25 16.51 15.24
C ASN A 8 -10.26 16.53 14.05
N GLU A 9 -9.09 17.15 14.23
CA GLU A 9 -8.01 17.08 13.26
C GLU A 9 -7.41 15.68 13.26
N LYS A 10 -8.00 14.81 12.45
CA LYS A 10 -7.36 13.55 12.05
C LYS A 10 -6.19 13.93 11.14
N THR A 11 -5.01 14.13 11.73
CA THR A 11 -3.76 14.40 11.03
C THR A 11 -3.45 13.21 10.12
N SER A 12 -3.89 13.28 8.87
CA SER A 12 -3.48 12.35 7.82
C SER A 12 -2.03 12.67 7.47
N THR A 13 -1.09 12.12 8.24
CA THR A 13 0.33 12.21 7.91
C THR A 13 0.58 11.41 6.63
N VAL A 14 0.80 12.10 5.52
CA VAL A 14 1.20 11.47 4.26
C VAL A 14 2.66 11.03 4.39
N ILE A 15 2.89 9.72 4.46
CA ILE A 15 4.22 9.12 4.56
C ILE A 15 4.72 8.82 3.14
N SER A 16 5.96 9.19 2.83
CA SER A 16 6.62 8.83 1.57
C SER A 16 6.77 7.31 1.46
N PRO A 17 6.57 6.68 0.29
CA PRO A 17 6.80 5.25 0.09
C PRO A 17 8.18 4.77 0.58
N LYS A 18 9.20 5.62 0.48
CA LYS A 18 10.57 5.32 0.94
C LYS A 18 10.69 5.17 2.46
N GLU A 19 9.79 5.78 3.22
CA GLU A 19 9.81 5.75 4.69
C GLU A 19 8.89 4.65 5.28
N VAL A 20 8.11 3.95 4.45
CA VAL A 20 7.09 2.98 4.93
C VAL A 20 7.73 1.86 5.76
N LEU A 21 8.72 1.14 5.20
CA LEU A 21 9.35 0.00 5.89
C LEU A 21 10.07 0.44 7.17
N LYS A 22 10.74 1.60 7.15
CA LYS A 22 11.39 2.20 8.31
C LYS A 22 10.40 2.63 9.39
N THR A 23 9.20 3.06 9.01
CA THR A 23 8.15 3.42 9.97
C THR A 23 7.56 2.16 10.59
N LEU A 24 7.28 1.13 9.78
CA LEU A 24 6.77 -0.16 10.27
C LEU A 24 7.76 -0.84 11.22
N SER A 25 9.06 -0.78 10.95
CA SER A 25 10.09 -1.43 11.78
C SER A 25 10.20 -0.90 13.20
N GLN A 26 9.60 0.25 13.49
CA GLN A 26 9.52 0.79 14.86
C GLN A 26 8.50 0.03 15.73
N TYR A 27 7.57 -0.71 15.11
CA TYR A 27 6.42 -1.31 15.79
C TYR A 27 6.23 -2.80 15.48
N VAL A 28 6.68 -3.27 14.32
CA VAL A 28 6.57 -4.67 13.88
C VAL A 28 7.88 -5.16 13.30
N LEU A 29 8.11 -6.47 13.36
CA LEU A 29 9.23 -7.09 12.65
C LEU A 29 8.98 -6.96 11.13
N VAL A 30 9.93 -6.38 10.42
CA VAL A 30 9.88 -6.21 8.96
C VAL A 30 10.90 -7.17 8.33
N ASP A 31 10.49 -8.42 8.16
CA ASP A 31 11.29 -9.52 7.58
C ASP A 31 10.77 -9.98 6.20
N GLY A 32 9.76 -9.30 5.68
CA GLY A 32 9.22 -9.54 4.34
C GLY A 32 10.08 -8.96 3.21
N PHE A 33 9.48 -8.84 2.02
CA PHE A 33 10.16 -8.26 0.87
C PHE A 33 10.42 -6.75 1.06
N PRO A 34 11.55 -6.21 0.57
CA PRO A 34 11.83 -4.78 0.56
C PRO A 34 11.02 -4.06 -0.55
N LEU A 35 9.71 -4.24 -0.53
CA LEU A 35 8.76 -3.80 -1.56
C LEU A 35 7.64 -3.00 -0.89
N VAL A 36 7.27 -1.88 -1.50
CA VAL A 36 6.07 -1.13 -1.13
C VAL A 36 5.14 -1.14 -2.32
N ILE A 37 3.98 -1.79 -2.17
CA ILE A 37 3.06 -2.00 -3.29
C ILE A 37 2.29 -0.71 -3.57
N ASP A 38 2.38 -0.21 -4.80
CA ASP A 38 1.46 0.81 -5.31
C ASP A 38 0.14 0.13 -5.67
N LEU A 39 -0.86 0.27 -4.80
CA LEU A 39 -2.15 -0.39 -4.93
C LEU A 39 -2.97 0.10 -6.12
N GLU A 40 -2.74 1.32 -6.60
CA GLU A 40 -3.49 1.87 -7.74
C GLU A 40 -2.84 1.47 -9.06
N LYS A 41 -1.50 1.49 -9.14
CA LYS A 41 -0.77 1.23 -10.38
C LYS A 41 -0.49 -0.26 -10.65
N SER A 42 -0.51 -1.11 -9.63
CA SER A 42 -0.36 -2.55 -9.82
C SER A 42 -1.53 -3.09 -10.64
N LYS A 43 -1.28 -3.96 -11.63
CA LYS A 43 -2.34 -4.41 -12.55
C LYS A 43 -2.05 -5.79 -13.14
N GLY A 44 -3.07 -6.65 -13.17
CA GLY A 44 -2.96 -8.02 -13.65
C GLY A 44 -1.89 -8.78 -12.87
N VAL A 45 -0.94 -9.38 -13.60
CA VAL A 45 0.18 -10.15 -13.03
C VAL A 45 1.39 -9.30 -12.65
N TYR A 46 1.26 -7.96 -12.61
CA TYR A 46 2.38 -7.06 -12.29
C TYR A 46 2.13 -6.27 -11.01
N ILE A 47 3.13 -6.26 -10.13
CA ILE A 47 3.21 -5.37 -8.96
C ILE A 47 4.06 -4.15 -9.32
N CYS A 48 3.55 -2.96 -9.05
CA CYS A 48 4.29 -1.71 -9.15
C CYS A 48 4.90 -1.36 -7.77
N ASN A 49 6.21 -1.17 -7.71
CA ASN A 49 6.88 -0.70 -6.51
C ASN A 49 6.72 0.82 -6.38
N ALA A 50 6.05 1.28 -5.33
CA ALA A 50 5.82 2.69 -5.06
C ALA A 50 7.11 3.49 -4.78
N ILE A 51 8.22 2.81 -4.45
CA ILE A 51 9.51 3.46 -4.13
C ILE A 51 10.15 4.08 -5.37
N ASP A 52 10.15 3.36 -6.49
CA ASP A 52 10.91 3.69 -7.70
C ASP A 52 10.12 3.51 -9.01
N GLY A 53 8.90 2.98 -8.94
CA GLY A 53 8.04 2.71 -10.10
C GLY A 53 8.40 1.43 -10.87
N SER A 54 9.33 0.61 -10.38
CA SER A 54 9.68 -0.66 -11.01
C SER A 54 8.50 -1.64 -11.04
N LEU A 55 8.42 -2.43 -12.11
CA LEU A 55 7.38 -3.44 -12.29
C LEU A 55 7.96 -4.84 -12.06
N TYR A 56 7.32 -5.59 -11.17
CA TYR A 56 7.67 -6.97 -10.85
C TYR A 56 6.60 -7.90 -11.40
N LEU A 57 7.01 -8.96 -12.11
CA LEU A 57 6.13 -10.06 -12.46
C LEU A 57 5.78 -10.83 -11.18
N ASP A 58 4.50 -10.91 -10.86
CA ASP A 58 3.98 -11.57 -9.67
C ASP A 58 3.77 -13.07 -9.91
N CYS A 59 4.79 -13.85 -9.57
CA CYS A 59 4.71 -15.32 -9.50
C CYS A 59 4.42 -15.83 -8.08
N TYR A 60 4.04 -14.93 -7.17
CA TYR A 60 3.80 -15.24 -5.76
C TYR A 60 2.31 -15.20 -5.42
N THR A 61 1.58 -14.22 -5.95
CA THR A 61 0.12 -14.06 -5.85
C THR A 61 -0.38 -14.13 -4.39
N PHE A 62 0.42 -13.55 -3.49
CA PHE A 62 0.19 -13.55 -2.03
C PHE A 62 -0.08 -14.95 -1.48
N PHE A 63 0.89 -15.86 -1.62
CA PHE A 63 0.72 -17.28 -1.29
C PHE A 63 -0.42 -17.95 -2.08
N ALA A 64 -0.54 -17.63 -3.37
CA ALA A 64 -1.62 -18.13 -4.25
C ALA A 64 -3.05 -17.78 -3.82
N THR A 65 -3.22 -16.78 -2.95
CA THR A 65 -4.55 -16.34 -2.47
C THR A 65 -5.22 -15.31 -3.38
N GLN A 66 -4.48 -14.73 -4.33
CA GLN A 66 -5.00 -13.71 -5.25
C GLN A 66 -5.06 -14.22 -6.71
N PRO A 67 -6.10 -15.00 -7.09
CA PRO A 67 -6.18 -15.65 -8.40
C PRO A 67 -6.47 -14.69 -9.56
N LEU A 68 -7.07 -13.53 -9.30
CA LEU A 68 -7.44 -12.55 -10.34
C LEU A 68 -6.34 -11.53 -10.65
N GLY A 69 -5.21 -11.58 -9.92
CA GLY A 69 -4.17 -10.55 -9.99
C GLY A 69 -4.62 -9.21 -9.42
N HIS A 70 -3.86 -8.16 -9.69
CA HIS A 70 -4.11 -6.81 -9.17
C HIS A 70 -5.11 -6.06 -10.04
N ASN A 71 -6.04 -5.32 -9.40
CA ASN A 71 -6.95 -4.38 -10.05
C ASN A 71 -7.66 -4.92 -11.29
N HIS A 72 -8.27 -6.10 -11.15
CA HIS A 72 -9.03 -6.71 -12.24
C HIS A 72 -10.21 -5.79 -12.64
N PRO A 73 -10.38 -5.45 -13.94
CA PRO A 73 -11.35 -4.43 -14.37
C PRO A 73 -12.81 -4.66 -13.93
N LYS A 74 -13.20 -5.93 -13.78
CA LYS A 74 -14.55 -6.32 -13.33
C LYS A 74 -14.78 -6.25 -11.81
N MET A 75 -13.80 -5.78 -11.03
CA MET A 75 -13.92 -5.63 -9.57
C MET A 75 -14.23 -4.19 -9.13
N PHE A 76 -14.26 -3.25 -10.08
CA PHE A 76 -14.61 -1.85 -9.84
C PHE A 76 -16.00 -1.61 -10.44
N GLU A 77 -17.04 -1.98 -9.70
CA GLU A 77 -18.44 -1.63 -9.96
C GLU A 77 -18.96 -0.69 -8.87
#